data_AF-A0A917K6S6-F1
#
_entry.id   AF-A0A917K6S6-F1
#
_cell.length_a   1.000
_cell.length_b   1.000
_cell.length_c   1.000
_cell.angle_alpha   90.00
_cell.angle_beta   90.00
_cell.angle_gamma   90.00
#
_symmetry.space_group_name_H-M   'P 1'
#
loop_
_entity.id
_entity.type
_entity.pdbx_description
1 polymer ?
#
loop_
_entity_poly.entity_id
_entity_poly.type
_entity_poly.pdbx_seq_one_letter_code
_entity_poly.pdbx_strand_id
1 'polypeptide(L)'
;MSDYRFNFQIADATLYDMDHVTKHVKSVLEDLERDAEASIKDWTGDARDAYWKAKAEWDQQAAAMPVYLEAGRKALLQISDNYGTTEQRAQMIWNDVRGG
;
A
#
# COMPACT_ATOMS: atom_id res chain seq x y z
N MET A 1 10.34 -24.70 -18.98
CA MET A 1 10.13 -23.29 -18.56
C MET A 1 9.44 -23.36 -17.22
N SER A 2 10.01 -22.74 -16.19
CA SER A 2 9.36 -22.64 -14.89
C SER A 2 8.07 -21.84 -15.08
N ASP A 3 6.93 -22.46 -14.82
CA ASP A 3 5.62 -21.83 -14.96
C ASP A 3 5.42 -20.89 -13.77
N TYR A 4 5.92 -19.65 -13.90
CA TYR A 4 5.76 -18.62 -12.87
C TYR A 4 4.32 -18.11 -12.90
N ARG A 5 3.42 -18.83 -12.23
CA ARG A 5 2.04 -18.37 -12.02
C ARG A 5 2.03 -17.27 -10.96
N PHE A 6 1.55 -16.09 -11.35
CA PHE A 6 1.28 -15.01 -10.42
C PHE A 6 0.21 -15.45 -9.40
N ASN A 7 0.48 -15.29 -8.09
CA ASN A 7 -0.45 -15.68 -7.03
C ASN A 7 -1.27 -14.48 -6.55
N PHE A 8 -2.49 -14.35 -7.09
CA PHE A 8 -3.42 -13.27 -6.74
C PHE A 8 -3.87 -13.30 -5.27
N GLN A 9 -3.96 -14.48 -4.66
CA GLN A 9 -4.38 -14.60 -3.26
C GLN A 9 -3.36 -13.97 -2.30
N ILE A 10 -2.06 -14.15 -2.58
CA ILE A 10 -0.99 -13.54 -1.78
C ILE A 10 -0.94 -12.02 -2.00
N ALA A 11 -1.16 -11.58 -3.24
CA ALA A 11 -1.21 -10.16 -3.57
C ALA A 11 -2.35 -9.42 -2.84
N ASP A 12 -3.56 -10.00 -2.84
CA ASP A 12 -4.70 -9.42 -2.13
C ASP A 12 -4.48 -9.38 -0.62
N ALA A 13 -3.93 -10.46 -0.05
CA ALA A 13 -3.55 -10.49 1.37
C ALA A 13 -2.53 -9.40 1.71
N THR A 14 -1.53 -9.19 0.84
CA THR A 14 -0.51 -8.14 1.03
C THR A 14 -1.13 -6.75 1.04
N LEU A 15 -2.05 -6.45 0.10
CA LEU A 15 -2.76 -5.16 0.10
C LEU A 15 -3.62 -4.97 1.35
N TYR A 16 -4.30 -6.03 1.80
CA TYR A 16 -5.09 -6.00 3.03
C TYR A 16 -4.22 -5.68 4.25
N ASP A 17 -3.08 -6.36 4.39
CA ASP A 17 -2.14 -6.13 5.48
C ASP A 17 -1.57 -4.70 5.43
N MET A 18 -1.24 -4.19 4.24
CA MET A 18 -0.76 -2.82 4.07
C MET A 18 -1.82 -1.76 4.44
N ASP A 19 -3.11 -2.00 4.14
CA ASP A 19 -4.20 -1.14 4.59
C ASP A 19 -4.33 -1.13 6.11
N HIS A 20 -4.24 -2.31 6.73
CA HIS A 20 -4.27 -2.45 8.18
C HIS A 20 -3.10 -1.73 8.86
N VAL A 21 -1.88 -1.91 8.35
CA VAL A 21 -0.68 -1.20 8.83
C VAL A 21 -0.85 0.31 8.66
N THR A 22 -1.37 0.78 7.53
CA THR A 22 -1.61 2.21 7.29
C THR A 22 -2.56 2.81 8.32
N LYS A 23 -3.66 2.11 8.63
CA LYS A 23 -4.61 2.55 9.67
C LYS A 23 -3.99 2.53 11.06
N HIS A 24 -3.22 1.49 11.36
CA HIS A 24 -2.54 1.37 12.65
C HIS A 24 -1.52 2.50 12.85
N VAL A 25 -0.71 2.82 11.84
CA VAL A 25 0.22 3.95 11.88
C VAL A 25 -0.54 5.24 12.20
N LYS A 26 -1.63 5.53 11.48
CA LYS A 26 -2.43 6.74 11.75
C LYS A 26 -2.93 6.80 13.19
N SER A 27 -3.46 5.70 13.71
CA SER A 27 -3.92 5.64 15.12
C SER A 27 -2.78 5.93 16.09
N VAL A 28 -1.59 5.36 15.88
CA VAL A 28 -0.44 5.59 16.76
C VAL A 28 0.03 7.05 16.71
N LEU A 29 -0.02 7.68 15.53
CA LEU A 29 0.31 9.10 15.38
C LEU A 29 -0.71 10.00 16.09
N GLU A 30 -2.00 9.68 15.98
CA GLU A 30 -3.09 10.37 16.68
C GLU A 30 -2.95 10.23 18.20
N ASP A 31 -2.61 9.05 18.71
CA ASP A 31 -2.38 8.81 20.13
C ASP A 31 -1.16 9.60 20.62
N LEU A 32 -0.05 9.60 19.85
CA LEU A 32 1.15 10.36 20.21
C LEU A 32 0.88 11.86 20.21
N GLU A 33 0.09 12.37 19.25
CA GLU A 33 -0.33 13.77 19.21
C GLU A 33 -1.13 14.14 20.46
N ARG A 34 -2.10 13.30 20.87
CA ARG A 34 -2.88 13.55 22.09
C ARG A 34 -2.01 13.58 23.35
N ASP A 35 -1.06 12.64 23.47
CA ASP A 35 -0.15 12.57 24.60
C ASP A 35 0.83 13.77 24.62
N ALA A 36 1.31 14.17 23.45
CA ALA A 36 2.20 15.32 23.32
C ALA A 36 1.45 16.64 23.60
N GLU A 37 0.25 16.85 23.06
CA GLU A 37 -0.56 18.05 23.28
C GLU A 37 -0.88 18.29 24.75
N ALA A 38 -1.01 17.23 25.55
CA ALA A 38 -1.21 17.33 26.99
C ALA A 38 -0.02 18.00 27.71
N SER A 39 1.19 17.84 27.18
CA SER A 39 2.43 18.35 27.80
C SER A 39 3.08 19.51 27.02
N ILE A 40 2.67 19.76 25.78
CA ILE A 40 3.30 20.75 24.90
C ILE A 40 3.16 22.19 25.40
N LYS A 41 2.15 22.46 26.25
CA LYS A 41 1.97 23.76 26.90
C LYS A 41 3.13 24.10 27.84
N ASP A 42 3.80 23.08 28.37
CA ASP A 42 4.95 23.21 29.26
C ASP A 42 6.29 23.15 28.52
N TRP A 43 6.27 22.81 27.22
CA TRP A 43 7.47 22.75 26.39
C TRP A 43 7.84 24.16 25.93
N THR A 44 9.07 24.57 26.20
CA THR A 44 9.58 25.90 25.82
C THR A 44 10.68 25.78 24.76
N GLY A 45 10.75 26.78 23.87
CA GLY A 45 11.82 26.91 22.87
C GLY A 45 11.95 25.71 21.93
N ASP A 46 13.19 25.24 21.76
CA ASP A 46 13.61 24.26 20.75
C ASP A 46 12.85 22.93 20.79
N ALA A 47 12.40 22.48 21.97
CA ALA A 47 11.65 21.23 22.11
C ALA A 47 10.28 21.30 21.42
N ARG A 48 9.61 22.46 21.51
CA ARG A 48 8.33 22.71 20.86
C ARG A 48 8.49 22.76 19.34
N ASP A 49 9.53 23.43 18.85
CA ASP A 49 9.79 23.54 17.42
C ASP A 49 10.20 22.19 16.81
N ALA A 50 11.01 21.40 17.53
CA ALA A 50 11.37 20.04 17.13
C ALA A 50 10.13 19.13 17.02
N TYR A 51 9.19 19.24 17.98
CA TYR A 51 7.91 18.54 17.89
C TYR A 51 7.14 18.92 16.64
N TRP A 52 6.93 20.22 16.36
CA TRP A 52 6.15 20.64 15.20
C TRP A 52 6.79 20.20 13.89
N LYS A 53 8.12 20.15 13.83
CA LYS A 53 8.85 19.63 12.66
C LYS A 53 8.63 18.13 12.49
N ALA A 54 8.79 17.34 13.55
CA ALA A 54 8.49 15.91 13.53
C ALA A 54 7.01 15.68 13.16
N LYS A 55 6.13 16.56 13.67
CA LYS A 55 4.70 16.53 13.39
C LYS A 55 4.35 16.86 11.94
N ALA A 56 5.12 17.70 11.26
CA ALA A 56 4.89 17.90 9.83
C ALA A 56 5.32 16.65 9.04
N GLU A 57 6.45 16.05 9.40
CA GLU A 57 7.07 14.94 8.66
C GLU A 57 6.22 13.67 8.74
N TRP A 58 5.82 13.24 9.93
CA TRP A 58 5.04 12.01 10.12
C TRP A 58 3.63 12.09 9.46
N ASP A 59 3.02 13.27 9.36
CA ASP A 59 1.67 13.54 8.82
C ASP A 59 1.77 13.48 7.29
N GLN A 60 2.85 14.04 6.73
CA GLN A 60 3.17 13.91 5.32
C GLN A 60 3.38 12.45 4.93
N GLN A 61 4.15 11.68 5.70
CA GLN A 61 4.40 10.27 5.40
C GLN A 61 3.13 9.43 5.53
N ALA A 62 2.33 9.65 6.58
CA ALA A 62 1.05 8.97 6.77
C ALA A 62 0.04 9.29 5.66
N ALA A 63 0.07 10.50 5.11
CA ALA A 63 -0.74 10.88 3.96
C ALA A 63 -0.28 10.23 2.65
N ALA A 64 0.99 9.86 2.52
CA ALA A 64 1.52 9.17 1.34
C ALA A 64 1.15 7.67 1.30
N MET A 65 0.96 7.02 2.45
CA MET A 65 0.70 5.58 2.53
C MET A 65 -0.52 5.12 1.70
N PRO A 66 -1.70 5.79 1.75
CA PRO A 66 -2.83 5.44 0.89
C PRO A 66 -2.53 5.56 -0.61
N VAL A 67 -1.66 6.49 -1.01
CA VAL A 67 -1.27 6.69 -2.41
C VAL A 67 -0.47 5.49 -2.91
N TYR A 68 0.47 4.99 -2.10
CA TYR A 68 1.23 3.79 -2.45
C TYR A 68 0.36 2.53 -2.49
N LEU A 69 -0.60 2.42 -1.55
CA LEU A 69 -1.57 1.33 -1.55
C LEU A 69 -2.42 1.32 -2.84
N GLU A 70 -2.90 2.48 -3.26
CA GLU A 70 -3.65 2.64 -4.51
C GLU A 70 -2.81 2.26 -5.73
N ALA A 71 -1.56 2.72 -5.78
CA ALA A 71 -0.63 2.39 -6.86
C ALA A 71 -0.38 0.86 -6.92
N GLY A 72 -0.18 0.21 -5.77
CA GLY A 72 -0.05 -1.23 -5.66
C GLY A 72 -1.29 -1.97 -6.18
N ARG A 73 -2.49 -1.52 -5.78
CA ARG A 73 -3.75 -2.12 -6.26
C ARG A 73 -3.89 -2.01 -7.77
N LYS A 74 -3.59 -0.84 -8.34
CA LYS A 74 -3.62 -0.64 -9.81
C LYS A 74 -2.63 -1.55 -10.54
N ALA A 75 -1.42 -1.69 -10.02
CA ALA A 75 -0.42 -2.58 -10.61
C ALA A 75 -0.91 -4.05 -10.60
N LEU A 76 -1.54 -4.48 -9.50
CA LEU A 76 -2.11 -5.83 -9.40
C LEU A 76 -3.26 -6.08 -10.36
N LEU A 77 -4.14 -5.09 -10.55
CA LEU A 77 -5.20 -5.16 -11.56
C LEU A 77 -4.64 -5.23 -12.99
N GLN A 78 -3.63 -4.42 -13.31
CA GLN A 78 -2.96 -4.47 -14.61
C GLN A 78 -2.29 -5.83 -14.88
N ILE A 79 -1.68 -6.43 -13.85
CA ILE A 79 -1.11 -7.77 -13.95
C ILE A 79 -2.23 -8.79 -14.21
N SER A 80 -3.36 -8.70 -13.49
CA SER A 80 -4.55 -9.55 -13.71
C SER A 80 -5.05 -9.49 -15.15
N ASP A 81 -5.26 -8.28 -15.67
CA ASP A 81 -5.76 -8.08 -17.03
C ASP A 81 -4.80 -8.65 -18.09
N ASN A 82 -3.49 -8.46 -17.90
CA ASN A 82 -2.46 -8.98 -18.80
C ASN A 82 -2.36 -10.50 -18.77
N TYR A 83 -2.46 -11.14 -17.59
CA TYR A 83 -2.43 -12.59 -17.48
C TYR A 83 -3.70 -13.23 -18.09
N GLY A 84 -4.88 -12.70 -17.76
CA GLY A 84 -6.15 -13.21 -18.29
C GLY A 84 -6.24 -13.14 -19.82
N THR A 85 -5.79 -12.03 -20.41
CA THR A 85 -5.78 -11.86 -21.87
C THR A 85 -4.71 -12.71 -22.57
N THR A 86 -3.55 -12.89 -21.96
CA THR A 86 -2.46 -13.70 -22.54
C THR A 86 -2.81 -15.19 -22.52
N GLU A 87 -3.34 -15.70 -21.41
CA GLU A 87 -3.71 -17.11 -21.27
C GLU A 87 -4.84 -17.47 -22.24
N GLN A 88 -5.87 -16.62 -22.35
CA GLN A 88 -6.96 -16.81 -23.30
C GLN A 88 -6.46 -16.82 -24.76
N ARG A 89 -5.55 -15.92 -25.13
CA ARG A 89 -4.94 -15.89 -26.47
C ARG A 89 -4.09 -17.13 -26.74
N ALA A 90 -3.28 -17.56 -25.78
CA ALA A 90 -2.48 -18.77 -25.91
C ALA A 90 -3.37 -20.01 -26.10
N GLN A 91 -4.46 -20.14 -25.35
CA GLN A 91 -5.42 -21.23 -25.49
C GLN A 91 -6.15 -21.20 -26.84
N MET A 92 -6.54 -20.02 -27.33
CA MET A 92 -7.15 -19.88 -28.66
C MET A 92 -6.22 -20.34 -29.78
N ILE A 93 -4.95 -19.91 -29.77
CA ILE A 93 -3.95 -20.33 -30.76
C ILE A 93 -3.70 -21.84 -30.68
N TRP A 94 -3.62 -22.40 -29.48
CA TRP A 94 -3.41 -23.84 -29.30
C TRP A 94 -4.61 -24.70 -29.75
N ASN A 95 -5.85 -24.24 -29.53
CA ASN A 95 -7.05 -24.92 -30.02
C ASN A 95 -7.17 -24.82 -31.54
N ASP A 96 -6.81 -23.69 -32.14
CA ASP A 96 -6.80 -23.49 -33.58
C ASP A 96 -5.79 -24.44 -34.27
N VAL A 97 -4.60 -24.61 -33.68
CA VAL A 97 -3.56 -25.52 -34.20
C VAL A 97 -3.88 -27.01 -34.03
N ARG A 98 -4.75 -27.40 -33.08
CA ARG A 98 -5.17 -28.81 -32.87
C ARG A 98 -6.53 -29.16 -33.51
N GLY A 99 -7.28 -28.17 -33.96
CA GLY A 99 -8.61 -28.35 -34.58
C GLY A 99 -8.60 -28.46 -36.11
N GLY A 100 -7.41 -28.49 -36.73
CA GLY A 100 -7.21 -28.68 -38.18
C GLY A 100 -6.77 -30.08 -38.56
#